data_AF-A0A2T3K2H0-F1
#
_entry.id   AF-A0A2T3K2H0-F1
#
_cell.length_a   1.000
_cell.length_b   1.000
_cell.length_c   1.000
_cell.angle_alpha   90.00
_cell.angle_beta   90.00
_cell.angle_gamma   90.00
#
_symmetry.space_group_name_H-M   'P 1'
#
loop_
_entity.id
_entity.type
_entity.pdbx_description
1 polymer ?
#
loop_
_entity_poly.entity_id
_entity_poly.type
_entity_poly.pdbx_seq_one_letter_code
_entity_poly.pdbx_strand_id
1 'polypeptide(L)'
;MKKIIFLTTLLGFSTASHAGLHLEFKNVNNLNNSNGSNSSRVYVCTLQPFHDVFADVGITEDIARYKVQRRCDKSQGEGSIFCKPKEAKCVESSLVSGIETSRNNAISIYSQNYQMGTSIMINHDEPNLGEYNFDNRMSSYDIPAGWTVRFYEGANYTGDYYTRKGGEGNTTGFDQKVSSIKILSM
;
A
#
# COMPACT_ATOMS: atom_id res chain seq x y z
N MET A 1 34.48 -27.73 -49.77
CA MET A 1 34.71 -26.99 -48.51
C MET A 1 33.34 -26.58 -47.96
N LYS A 2 32.87 -27.23 -46.88
CA LYS A 2 31.58 -26.94 -46.22
C LYS A 2 31.81 -25.84 -45.17
N LYS A 3 31.15 -24.70 -45.28
CA LYS A 3 31.07 -23.70 -44.21
C LYS A 3 29.76 -23.91 -43.45
N ILE A 4 29.86 -24.31 -42.18
CA ILE A 4 28.74 -24.42 -41.25
C ILE A 4 28.70 -23.09 -40.49
N ILE A 5 27.61 -22.34 -40.64
CA ILE A 5 27.36 -21.09 -39.90
C ILE A 5 26.62 -21.49 -38.63
N PHE A 6 27.27 -21.35 -37.48
CA PHE A 6 26.59 -21.42 -36.18
C PHE A 6 25.83 -20.11 -35.94
N LEU A 7 24.50 -20.19 -35.96
CA LEU A 7 23.64 -19.10 -35.53
C LEU A 7 23.47 -19.23 -34.01
N THR A 8 24.29 -18.53 -33.25
CA THR A 8 24.11 -18.40 -31.80
C THR A 8 22.95 -17.45 -31.53
N THR A 9 21.77 -18.00 -31.24
CA THR A 9 20.68 -17.24 -30.64
C THR A 9 21.09 -16.79 -29.24
N LEU A 10 21.34 -15.48 -29.07
CA LEU A 10 21.35 -14.85 -27.76
C LEU A 10 19.96 -15.04 -27.14
N LEU A 11 19.82 -15.96 -26.19
CA LEU A 11 18.71 -15.99 -25.26
C LEU A 11 18.92 -14.82 -24.30
N GLY A 12 18.29 -13.67 -24.60
CA GLY A 12 18.11 -12.62 -23.62
C GLY A 12 17.25 -13.18 -22.48
N PHE A 13 17.82 -13.27 -21.28
CA PHE A 13 17.08 -13.63 -20.07
C PHE A 13 16.20 -12.44 -19.66
N SER A 14 15.02 -12.30 -20.28
CA SER A 14 14.02 -11.35 -19.82
C SER A 14 13.18 -12.01 -18.72
N THR A 15 13.31 -11.56 -17.48
CA THR A 15 12.36 -11.86 -16.40
C THR A 15 11.11 -11.02 -16.62
N ALA A 16 9.94 -11.65 -16.78
CA ALA A 16 8.66 -10.95 -16.89
C ALA A 16 7.81 -11.14 -15.63
N SER A 17 7.31 -10.04 -15.08
CA SER A 17 6.38 -10.04 -13.95
C SER A 17 4.98 -9.75 -14.43
N HIS A 18 4.06 -10.67 -14.18
CA HIS A 18 2.67 -10.59 -14.60
C HIS A 18 1.77 -10.60 -13.37
N ALA A 19 1.22 -9.43 -13.04
CA ALA A 19 0.26 -9.30 -11.96
C ALA A 19 -1.07 -8.78 -12.50
N GLY A 20 -2.15 -9.10 -11.80
CA GLY A 20 -3.40 -8.39 -11.98
C GLY A 20 -4.31 -8.64 -10.80
N LEU A 21 -5.05 -7.59 -10.47
CA LEU A 21 -5.95 -7.58 -9.33
C LEU A 21 -7.37 -7.42 -9.88
N HIS A 22 -8.16 -8.48 -9.80
CA HIS A 22 -9.58 -8.41 -10.11
C HIS A 22 -10.38 -9.01 -8.96
N LEU A 23 -11.02 -8.12 -8.20
CA LEU A 23 -11.85 -8.44 -7.04
C LEU A 23 -13.27 -7.96 -7.34
N GLU A 24 -14.21 -8.88 -7.33
CA GLU A 24 -15.62 -8.58 -7.52
C GLU A 24 -16.32 -8.67 -6.17
N PHE A 25 -16.71 -7.53 -5.60
CA PHE A 25 -17.45 -7.48 -4.34
C PHE A 25 -18.95 -7.56 -4.66
N LYS A 26 -19.55 -8.73 -4.43
CA LYS A 26 -21.00 -8.90 -4.55
C LYS A 26 -21.63 -8.56 -3.19
N ASN A 27 -22.46 -7.51 -3.18
CA ASN A 27 -23.28 -7.00 -2.08
C ASN A 27 -22.67 -5.81 -1.29
N VAL A 28 -22.97 -4.58 -1.73
CA VAL A 28 -22.61 -3.31 -1.05
C VAL A 28 -23.85 -2.64 -0.40
N ASN A 29 -24.94 -3.39 -0.20
CA ASN A 29 -26.21 -2.80 0.29
C ASN A 29 -26.33 -2.72 1.81
N ASN A 30 -25.22 -2.46 2.52
CA ASN A 30 -25.27 -2.20 3.96
C ASN A 30 -24.14 -1.27 4.43
N LEU A 31 -24.06 -0.08 3.84
CA LEU A 31 -23.13 0.99 4.26
C LEU A 31 -23.62 1.78 5.50
N ASN A 32 -24.74 1.40 6.10
CA ASN A 32 -25.28 2.03 7.30
C ASN A 32 -25.38 1.03 8.46
N ASN A 33 -24.26 0.41 8.87
CA ASN A 33 -24.11 0.00 10.27
C ASN A 33 -22.67 -0.36 10.67
N SER A 34 -22.27 0.24 11.80
CA SER A 34 -21.26 -0.20 12.79
C SER A 34 -19.78 -0.37 12.39
N ASN A 35 -18.95 0.54 12.90
CA ASN A 35 -17.84 0.28 13.84
C ASN A 35 -17.12 -1.08 13.76
N GLY A 36 -16.59 -1.42 12.61
CA GLY A 36 -15.60 -2.47 12.47
C GLY A 36 -14.79 -2.22 11.21
N SER A 37 -13.46 -2.15 11.33
CA SER A 37 -12.59 -2.30 10.17
C SER A 37 -12.89 -3.67 9.58
N ASN A 38 -13.76 -3.71 8.56
CA ASN A 38 -14.07 -4.93 7.82
C ASN A 38 -12.89 -5.22 6.90
N SER A 39 -11.77 -5.62 7.50
CA SER A 39 -10.62 -6.20 6.81
C SER A 39 -11.11 -7.42 6.06
N SER A 40 -11.38 -7.26 4.76
CA SER A 40 -11.73 -8.37 3.90
C SER A 40 -10.44 -9.17 3.66
N ARG A 41 -10.39 -10.37 4.23
CA ARG A 41 -9.26 -11.29 4.03
C ARG A 41 -9.24 -11.71 2.57
N VAL A 42 -8.06 -11.66 1.97
CA VAL A 42 -7.77 -12.18 0.64
C VAL A 42 -6.49 -13.00 0.68
N TYR A 43 -6.28 -13.76 -0.38
CA TYR A 43 -5.09 -14.56 -0.58
C TYR A 43 -4.40 -14.04 -1.81
N VAL A 44 -3.12 -13.66 -1.66
CA VAL A 44 -2.25 -13.32 -2.78
C VAL A 44 -1.40 -14.55 -3.07
N CYS A 45 -1.56 -15.10 -4.27
CA CYS A 45 -0.81 -16.28 -4.69
C CYS A 45 0.15 -15.94 -5.82
N THR A 46 1.32 -16.57 -5.80
CA THR A 46 2.37 -16.42 -6.80
C THR A 46 2.78 -17.75 -7.39
N LEU A 47 3.09 -17.76 -8.69
CA LEU A 47 3.75 -18.87 -9.40
C LEU A 47 5.01 -18.33 -10.06
N GLN A 48 6.10 -19.09 -9.97
CA GLN A 48 7.37 -18.71 -10.58
C GLN A 48 7.96 -19.85 -11.42
N PRO A 49 7.41 -20.11 -12.63
CA PRO A 49 8.05 -21.00 -13.57
C PRO A 49 9.31 -20.32 -14.13
N PHE A 50 10.46 -20.97 -13.99
CA PHE A 50 11.76 -20.44 -14.42
C PHE A 50 12.06 -19.05 -13.84
N HIS A 51 12.05 -18.01 -14.67
CA HIS A 51 12.44 -16.64 -14.34
C HIS A 51 11.26 -15.67 -14.26
N ASP A 52 10.07 -16.09 -14.65
CA ASP A 52 8.88 -15.25 -14.70
C ASP A 52 8.08 -15.40 -13.41
N VAL A 53 7.52 -14.30 -12.91
CA VAL A 53 6.67 -14.30 -11.71
C VAL A 53 5.25 -13.92 -12.10
N PHE A 54 4.30 -14.78 -11.74
CA PHE A 54 2.88 -14.55 -11.92
C PHE A 54 2.24 -14.35 -10.55
N ALA A 55 1.42 -13.32 -10.39
CA ALA A 55 0.71 -13.03 -9.16
C ALA A 55 -0.77 -12.75 -9.42
N ASP A 56 -1.64 -13.26 -8.55
CA ASP A 56 -3.08 -12.94 -8.58
C ASP A 56 -3.69 -13.04 -7.18
N VAL A 57 -4.94 -12.58 -7.05
CA VAL A 57 -5.64 -12.45 -5.76
C VAL A 57 -7.03 -13.10 -5.76
N GLY A 58 -7.39 -13.72 -4.64
CA GLY A 58 -8.71 -14.33 -4.43
C GLY A 58 -9.23 -14.13 -3.02
N ILE A 59 -10.55 -14.12 -2.86
CA ILE A 59 -11.22 -14.08 -1.54
C ILE A 59 -11.04 -15.38 -0.74
N THR A 60 -10.66 -16.47 -1.42
CA THR A 60 -10.20 -17.72 -0.83
C THR A 60 -8.89 -18.13 -1.49
N GLU A 61 -8.12 -18.97 -0.80
CA GLU A 61 -6.84 -19.48 -1.33
C GLU A 61 -7.04 -20.23 -2.65
N ASP A 62 -8.08 -21.07 -2.76
CA ASP A 62 -8.38 -21.82 -3.98
C ASP A 62 -8.67 -20.90 -5.18
N ILE A 63 -9.43 -19.82 -4.96
CA ILE A 63 -9.70 -18.83 -6.01
C ILE A 63 -8.41 -18.13 -6.45
N ALA A 64 -7.56 -17.76 -5.49
CA ALA A 64 -6.29 -17.12 -5.77
C ALA A 64 -5.34 -18.06 -6.56
N ARG A 65 -5.25 -19.33 -6.15
CA ARG A 65 -4.49 -20.39 -6.83
C ARG A 65 -4.97 -20.63 -8.27
N TYR A 66 -6.28 -20.70 -8.48
CA TYR A 66 -6.87 -20.86 -9.81
C TYR A 66 -6.55 -19.66 -10.72
N LYS A 67 -6.70 -18.43 -10.22
CA LYS A 67 -6.43 -17.22 -11.00
C LYS A 67 -4.96 -17.09 -11.39
N VAL A 68 -4.03 -17.33 -10.46
CA VAL A 68 -2.60 -17.25 -10.78
C VAL A 68 -2.18 -18.35 -11.76
N GLN A 69 -2.76 -19.55 -11.68
CA GLN A 69 -2.57 -20.60 -12.70
C GLN A 69 -3.06 -20.15 -14.07
N ARG A 70 -4.29 -19.61 -14.17
CA ARG A 70 -4.84 -19.12 -15.43
C ARG A 70 -3.98 -18.00 -16.04
N ARG A 71 -3.39 -17.14 -15.20
CA ARG A 71 -2.47 -16.09 -15.65
C ARG A 71 -1.16 -16.68 -16.18
N CYS A 72 -0.59 -17.64 -15.47
CA CYS A 72 0.59 -18.37 -15.88
C CYS A 72 0.37 -19.10 -17.21
N ASP A 73 -0.74 -19.83 -17.37
CA ASP A 73 -1.10 -20.54 -18.60
C ASP A 73 -1.27 -19.61 -19.80
N LYS A 74 -1.86 -18.42 -19.59
CA LYS A 74 -1.97 -17.42 -20.67
C LYS A 74 -0.60 -16.98 -21.21
N SER A 75 0.44 -17.03 -20.39
CA SER A 75 1.81 -16.67 -20.78
C SER A 75 2.62 -17.87 -21.27
N GLN A 76 2.42 -19.05 -20.68
CA GLN A 76 3.27 -20.23 -20.88
C GLN A 76 2.62 -21.29 -21.80
N GLY A 77 1.36 -21.11 -22.19
CA GLY A 77 0.55 -22.08 -22.94
C GLY A 77 -0.51 -22.74 -22.06
N GLU A 78 -1.69 -23.00 -22.62
CA GLU A 78 -2.81 -23.62 -21.91
C GLU A 78 -2.46 -25.02 -21.40
N GLY A 79 -2.72 -25.28 -20.12
CA GLY A 79 -2.40 -26.57 -19.50
C GLY A 79 -0.91 -26.78 -19.24
N SER A 80 -0.14 -25.71 -19.08
CA SER A 80 1.30 -25.79 -18.84
C SER A 80 1.60 -26.58 -17.56
N ILE A 81 2.52 -27.55 -17.66
CA ILE A 81 2.95 -28.36 -16.52
C ILE A 81 3.65 -27.54 -15.42
N PHE A 82 4.05 -26.30 -15.73
CA PHE A 82 4.74 -25.38 -14.82
C PHE A 82 3.78 -24.41 -14.11
N CYS A 83 2.50 -24.43 -14.46
CA CYS A 83 1.50 -23.51 -13.94
C CYS A 83 0.53 -24.21 -12.98
N LYS A 84 0.98 -25.18 -12.16
CA LYS A 84 0.05 -25.96 -11.35
C LYS A 84 -0.45 -25.17 -10.13
N PRO A 85 -1.76 -25.18 -9.82
CA PRO A 85 -2.31 -24.47 -8.65
C PRO A 85 -1.66 -24.87 -7.33
N LYS A 86 -1.30 -26.16 -7.17
CA LYS A 86 -0.62 -26.70 -5.98
C LYS A 86 0.81 -26.20 -5.78
N GLU A 87 1.46 -25.71 -6.84
CA GLU A 87 2.83 -25.19 -6.80
C GLU A 87 2.85 -23.70 -6.41
N ALA A 88 1.69 -23.03 -6.41
CA ALA A 88 1.59 -21.63 -6.05
C ALA A 88 1.93 -21.38 -4.57
N LYS A 89 2.61 -20.27 -4.30
CA LYS A 89 2.90 -19.78 -2.94
C LYS A 89 1.90 -18.69 -2.60
N CYS A 90 1.12 -18.91 -1.54
CA CYS A 90 0.05 -18.02 -1.16
C CYS A 90 0.31 -17.42 0.21
N VAL A 91 -0.05 -16.15 0.36
CA VAL A 91 -0.05 -15.45 1.64
C VAL A 91 -1.47 -14.93 1.89
N GLU A 92 -1.98 -15.14 3.11
CA GLU A 92 -3.17 -14.43 3.57
C GLU A 92 -2.80 -12.96 3.73
N SER A 93 -3.67 -12.08 3.25
CA SER A 93 -3.49 -10.64 3.28
C SER A 93 -4.82 -9.99 3.60
N SER A 94 -4.76 -8.85 4.27
CA SER A 94 -5.94 -8.06 4.55
C SER A 94 -6.09 -6.98 3.50
N LEU A 95 -7.25 -6.92 2.84
CA LEU A 95 -7.64 -5.71 2.15
C LEU A 95 -8.12 -4.71 3.19
N VAL A 96 -7.30 -3.69 3.41
CA VAL A 96 -7.76 -2.47 4.04
C VAL A 96 -8.52 -1.72 2.96
N SER A 97 -9.86 -1.77 3.02
CA SER A 97 -10.70 -0.86 2.23
C SER A 97 -10.62 0.52 2.88
N GLY A 98 -9.51 1.21 2.62
CA GLY A 98 -9.20 2.52 3.18
C GLY A 98 -8.46 3.36 2.15
N ILE A 99 -9.16 3.84 1.13
CA ILE A 99 -9.13 5.30 0.99
C ILE A 99 -9.91 5.75 2.22
N GLU A 100 -9.21 6.22 3.24
CA GLU A 100 -9.74 6.62 4.53
C GLU A 100 -10.73 7.79 4.35
N THR A 101 -11.94 7.50 3.87
CA THR A 101 -13.11 8.36 4.14
C THR A 101 -13.74 8.00 5.48
N SER A 102 -13.04 7.23 6.31
CA SER A 102 -13.17 7.33 7.76
C SER A 102 -13.22 8.82 8.08
N ARG A 103 -14.28 9.28 8.74
CA ARG A 103 -14.18 10.52 9.52
C ARG A 103 -13.19 10.22 10.65
N ASN A 104 -11.91 10.08 10.32
CA ASN A 104 -10.87 10.12 11.31
C ASN A 104 -11.03 11.49 11.92
N ASN A 105 -11.49 11.55 13.17
CA ASN A 105 -11.45 12.80 13.92
C ASN A 105 -10.00 13.04 14.39
N ALA A 106 -9.00 12.63 13.61
CA ALA A 106 -7.60 12.59 13.97
C ALA A 106 -6.75 12.64 12.70
N ILE A 107 -5.63 13.32 12.79
CA ILE A 107 -4.59 13.38 11.77
C ILE A 107 -3.63 12.23 12.02
N SER A 108 -3.23 11.51 10.97
CA SER A 108 -2.16 10.52 11.04
C SER A 108 -0.86 11.14 10.52
N ILE A 109 0.22 10.99 11.29
CA ILE A 109 1.56 11.40 10.85
C ILE A 109 2.50 10.19 10.85
N TYR A 110 3.42 10.15 9.88
CA TYR A 110 4.23 8.99 9.56
C TYR A 110 5.70 9.35 9.48
N SER A 111 6.56 8.43 9.87
CA SER A 111 8.02 8.62 9.93
C SER A 111 8.74 8.42 8.60
N GLN A 112 8.04 7.95 7.57
CA GLN A 112 8.56 7.83 6.21
C GLN A 112 7.59 8.46 5.21
N ASN A 113 8.08 8.69 3.99
CA ASN A 113 7.27 9.15 2.88
C ASN A 113 6.17 8.14 2.53
N TYR A 114 5.12 8.62 1.85
CA TYR A 114 4.03 7.79 1.33
C TYR A 114 3.29 6.97 2.41
N GLN A 115 3.07 7.57 3.58
CA GLN A 115 2.29 6.99 4.68
C GLN A 115 2.90 5.67 5.22
N MET A 116 4.23 5.58 5.22
CA MET A 116 4.97 4.40 5.67
C MET A 116 5.71 4.62 7.00
N GLY A 117 6.17 3.51 7.59
CA GLY A 117 6.95 3.51 8.83
C GLY A 117 6.08 3.63 10.09
N THR A 118 6.71 3.99 11.21
CA THR A 118 6.00 4.27 12.46
C THR A 118 5.07 5.46 12.29
N SER A 119 3.86 5.37 12.84
CA SER A 119 2.85 6.43 12.81
C SER A 119 2.23 6.68 14.18
N ILE A 120 1.69 7.88 14.35
CA ILE A 120 0.83 8.26 15.48
C ILE A 120 -0.39 9.02 14.97
N MET A 121 -1.48 8.99 15.75
CA MET A 121 -2.71 9.70 15.46
C MET A 121 -2.93 10.83 16.46
N ILE A 122 -3.26 12.02 15.97
CA ILE A 122 -3.43 13.25 16.76
C ILE A 122 -4.82 13.83 16.50
N ASN A 123 -5.67 13.87 17.53
CA ASN A 123 -7.04 14.37 17.47
C ASN A 123 -7.27 15.68 18.23
N HIS A 124 -6.20 16.29 18.74
CA HIS A 124 -6.22 17.53 19.50
C HIS A 124 -5.00 18.38 19.13
N ASP A 125 -4.96 19.62 19.61
CA ASP A 125 -3.75 20.44 19.52
C ASP A 125 -2.64 19.80 20.35
N GLU A 126 -1.54 19.43 19.70
CA GLU A 126 -0.42 18.73 20.32
C GLU A 126 0.76 19.68 20.49
N PRO A 127 1.06 20.16 21.72
CA PRO A 127 2.13 21.12 21.96
C PRO A 127 3.53 20.49 21.92
N ASN A 128 3.70 19.18 22.06
CA ASN A 128 5.01 18.55 22.11
C ASN A 128 5.00 17.10 21.61
N LEU A 129 5.40 16.88 20.36
CA LEU A 129 5.53 15.53 19.79
C LEU A 129 6.59 14.65 20.47
N GLY A 130 7.44 15.24 21.32
CA GLY A 130 8.35 14.51 22.21
C GLY A 130 7.62 13.56 23.17
N GLU A 131 6.41 13.90 23.60
CA GLU A 131 5.57 13.04 24.46
C GLU A 131 5.24 11.69 23.79
N TYR A 132 5.23 11.67 22.46
CA TYR A 132 4.97 10.50 21.63
C TYR A 132 6.26 9.84 21.11
N ASN A 133 7.44 10.32 21.53
CA ASN A 133 8.72 9.98 20.92
C ASN A 133 8.73 10.19 19.39
N PHE A 134 8.02 11.22 18.90
CA PHE A 134 7.82 11.50 17.49
C PHE A 134 8.36 12.87 17.04
N ASP A 135 9.01 13.58 17.95
CA ASP A 135 9.68 14.85 17.69
C ASP A 135 10.66 14.72 16.51
N ASN A 136 10.57 15.63 15.55
CA ASN A 136 11.47 15.66 14.39
C ASN A 136 11.52 14.35 13.56
N ARG A 137 10.41 13.59 13.51
CA ARG A 137 10.33 12.33 12.75
C ARG A 137 9.38 12.36 11.56
N MET A 138 8.43 13.29 11.57
CA MET A 138 7.37 13.34 10.57
C MET A 138 7.93 13.53 9.15
N SER A 139 7.55 12.63 8.25
CA SER A 139 7.93 12.62 6.83
C SER A 139 6.73 12.58 5.86
N SER A 140 5.56 12.14 6.34
CA SER A 140 4.29 12.25 5.59
C SER A 140 3.10 12.32 6.55
N TYR A 141 1.93 12.70 6.02
CA TYR A 141 0.69 12.85 6.77
C TYR A 141 -0.52 12.36 5.98
N ASP A 142 -1.59 12.08 6.72
CA ASP A 142 -2.96 11.99 6.25
C ASP A 142 -3.85 12.85 7.15
N ILE A 143 -4.47 13.89 6.56
CA ILE A 143 -5.33 14.83 7.25
C ILE A 143 -6.79 14.56 6.83
N PRO A 144 -7.75 14.49 7.77
CA PRO A 144 -9.14 14.30 7.44
C PRO A 144 -9.68 15.35 6.46
N ALA A 145 -10.57 14.92 5.56
CA ALA A 145 -11.23 15.85 4.63
C ALA A 145 -11.97 16.96 5.38
N GLY A 146 -11.81 18.21 4.94
CA GLY A 146 -12.39 19.39 5.60
C GLY A 146 -11.49 20.04 6.65
N TRP A 147 -10.49 19.33 7.16
CA TRP A 147 -9.62 19.87 8.20
C TRP A 147 -8.55 20.79 7.64
N THR A 148 -8.12 21.74 8.47
CA THR A 148 -6.91 22.54 8.24
C THR A 148 -5.99 22.42 9.45
N VAL A 149 -4.75 22.05 9.20
CA VAL A 149 -3.76 21.72 10.24
C VAL A 149 -2.51 22.54 10.01
N ARG A 150 -1.87 22.97 11.10
CA ARG A 150 -0.58 23.65 11.07
C ARG A 150 0.45 22.86 11.86
N PHE A 151 1.52 22.49 11.17
CA PHE A 151 2.71 21.86 11.74
C PHE A 151 3.74 22.94 12.08
N TYR A 152 4.33 22.90 13.27
CA TYR A 152 5.34 23.85 13.73
C TYR A 152 6.68 23.16 13.94
N GLU A 153 7.77 23.85 13.62
CA GLU A 153 9.12 23.33 13.81
C GLU A 153 9.51 23.22 15.29
N GLY A 154 9.03 24.13 16.13
CA GLY A 154 9.30 24.14 17.56
C GLY A 154 8.16 23.54 18.38
N ALA A 155 8.48 23.07 19.59
CA ALA A 155 7.49 22.73 20.60
C ALA A 155 6.69 23.97 21.04
N ASN A 156 5.52 23.76 21.63
CA ASN A 156 4.57 24.78 22.07
C ASN A 156 4.21 25.80 20.96
N TYR A 157 4.08 25.32 19.72
CA TYR A 157 3.68 26.12 18.55
C TYR A 157 4.64 27.27 18.22
N THR A 158 5.94 27.05 18.42
CA THR A 158 6.99 28.04 18.16
C THR A 158 7.74 27.75 16.85
N GLY A 159 8.52 28.71 16.37
CA GLY A 159 9.32 28.58 15.14
C GLY A 159 8.48 28.71 13.86
N ASP A 160 9.08 28.29 12.75
CA ASP A 160 8.42 28.28 11.44
C ASP A 160 7.26 27.27 11.40
N TYR A 161 6.34 27.47 10.45
CA TYR A 161 5.14 26.66 10.35
C TYR A 161 4.73 26.31 8.92
N TYR A 162 4.02 25.19 8.81
CA TYR A 162 3.55 24.61 7.55
C TYR A 162 2.07 24.27 7.67
N THR A 163 1.21 24.93 6.88
CA THR A 163 -0.23 24.67 6.89
C THR A 163 -0.61 23.70 5.78
N ARG A 164 -1.45 22.71 6.10
CA ARG A 164 -1.98 21.72 5.16
C ARG A 164 -3.48 21.55 5.37
N LYS A 165 -4.18 21.24 4.29
CA LYS A 165 -5.61 20.92 4.29
C LYS A 165 -5.79 19.42 4.12
N GLY A 166 -7.01 18.94 4.32
CA GLY A 166 -7.39 17.53 4.17
C GLY A 166 -6.80 16.84 2.94
N GLY A 167 -6.46 15.56 3.12
CA GLY A 167 -5.78 14.69 2.19
C GLY A 167 -4.40 14.25 2.68
N GLU A 168 -3.79 13.39 1.87
CA GLU A 168 -2.47 12.83 2.10
C GLU A 168 -1.37 13.70 1.50
N GLY A 169 -0.16 13.64 2.07
CA GLY A 169 1.01 14.27 1.45
C GLY A 169 2.32 14.00 2.17
N ASN A 170 3.42 14.21 1.45
CA ASN A 170 4.77 14.19 2.02
C ASN A 170 5.14 15.57 2.59
N THR A 171 6.06 15.60 3.55
CA THR A 171 6.56 16.85 4.14
C THR A 171 7.70 17.47 3.35
N THR A 172 7.68 17.37 2.02
CA THR A 172 8.72 17.94 1.14
C THR A 172 8.97 19.42 1.48
N GLY A 173 10.21 19.74 1.84
CA GLY A 173 10.64 21.08 2.27
C GLY A 173 10.66 21.31 3.79
N PHE A 174 10.10 20.41 4.59
CA PHE A 174 10.08 20.47 6.06
C PHE A 174 10.14 19.10 6.75
N ASP A 175 10.72 18.13 6.05
CA ASP A 175 10.89 16.75 6.48
C ASP A 175 11.64 16.68 7.80
N GLN A 176 11.13 15.90 8.75
CA GLN A 176 11.77 15.64 10.05
C GLN A 176 12.07 16.91 10.87
N LYS A 177 11.25 17.96 10.70
CA LYS A 177 11.39 19.21 11.47
C LYS A 177 10.26 19.48 12.46
N VAL A 178 9.15 18.77 12.36
CA VAL A 178 7.92 19.10 13.09
C VAL A 178 8.02 18.62 14.53
N SER A 179 7.69 19.52 15.46
CA SER A 179 7.75 19.28 16.91
C SER A 179 6.42 19.58 17.63
N SER A 180 5.49 20.32 17.00
CA SER A 180 4.12 20.51 17.53
C SER A 180 3.08 20.72 16.42
N ILE A 181 1.81 20.47 16.72
CA ILE A 181 0.71 20.43 15.74
C ILE A 181 -0.50 21.17 16.27
N LYS A 182 -1.10 22.04 15.45
CA LYS A 182 -2.35 22.73 15.76
C LYS A 182 -3.44 22.43 14.74
N ILE A 183 -4.63 22.06 15.21
CA ILE A 183 -5.82 21.85 14.40
C ILE A 183 -6.57 23.18 14.32
N LEU A 184 -6.56 23.81 13.15
CA LEU A 184 -7.14 25.14 12.96
C LEU A 184 -8.65 25.10 12.69
N SER A 185 -9.10 24.07 11.97
CA SER A 185 -10.51 23.86 11.65
C SER A 185 -10.78 22.38 11.36
N MET A 186 -12.03 21.97 11.59
CA MET A 186 -12.57 20.65 11.28
C MET A 186 -13.77 20.78 10.34
#